data_AF-A0A821LGE2-F1
#
_entry.id   AF-A0A821LGE2-F1
#
_cell.length_a   1.000
_cell.length_b   1.000
_cell.length_c   1.000
_cell.angle_alpha   90.00
_cell.angle_beta   90.00
_cell.angle_gamma   90.00
#
_symmetry.space_group_name_H-M   'P 1'
#
loop_
_entity.id
_entity.type
_entity.pdbx_description
1 polymer ?
#
loop_
_entity_poly.entity_id
_entity_poly.type
_entity_poly.pdbx_seq_one_letter_code
_entity_poly.pdbx_strand_id
1 'polypeptide(L)'
;CKWNNRTCKLYLHYEDGFTVCSDSENGCAQVRLLWQEPFEKLRSSSDDNDHLLMLDFHGEEGVMQFYFDTSPKPFVFHLHAFLSTKAARSGLIR
;
A
#
# COMPACT_ATOMS: atom_id res chain seq x y z
N CYS A 1 0.35 9.06 5.73
CA CYS A 1 -0.76 8.28 6.31
C CYS A 1 -0.33 7.77 7.68
N LYS A 2 -1.24 7.16 8.44
CA LYS A 2 -0.96 6.51 9.73
C LYS A 2 -1.22 5.02 9.63
N TRP A 3 -0.32 4.24 10.21
CA TRP A 3 -0.42 2.80 10.34
C TRP A 3 0.03 2.40 11.75
N ASN A 4 -0.74 1.56 12.44
CA ASN A 4 -0.47 1.18 13.84
C ASN A 4 -0.21 2.39 14.76
N ASN A 5 -1.04 3.44 14.64
CA ASN A 5 -0.92 4.72 15.35
C ASN A 5 0.40 5.48 15.14
N ARG A 6 1.13 5.21 14.05
CA ARG A 6 2.38 5.90 13.70
C ARG A 6 2.29 6.55 12.32
N THR A 7 2.86 7.75 12.19
CA THR A 7 3.00 8.41 10.90
C THR A 7 3.97 7.62 10.03
N CYS A 8 3.54 7.34 8.80
CA CYS A 8 4.31 6.56 7.85
C CYS A 8 4.04 7.03 6.41
N LYS A 9 4.90 6.55 5.51
CA LYS A 9 4.74 6.70 4.07
C LYS A 9 4.51 5.32 3.47
N LEU A 10 3.35 5.15 2.83
CA LEU A 10 3.01 3.97 2.05
C LEU A 10 3.33 4.24 0.57
N TYR A 11 4.12 3.35 -0.03
CA TYR A 11 4.56 3.40 -1.41
C TYR A 11 4.07 2.19 -2.20
N LEU A 12 3.84 2.40 -3.50
CA LEU A 12 3.69 1.35 -4.50
C LEU A 12 4.98 1.29 -5.30
N HIS A 13 5.88 0.37 -4.92
CA HIS A 13 7.10 0.11 -5.67
C HIS A 13 6.82 -0.90 -6.78
N TYR A 14 7.36 -0.65 -7.98
CA TYR A 14 7.05 -1.48 -9.14
C TYR A 14 7.49 -2.95 -8.96
N GLU A 15 8.66 -3.16 -8.35
CA GLU A 15 9.23 -4.49 -8.13
C GLU A 15 8.83 -5.08 -6.79
N ASP A 16 8.94 -4.29 -5.72
CA ASP A 16 8.78 -4.76 -4.34
C ASP A 16 7.33 -4.79 -3.84
N GLY A 17 6.39 -4.21 -4.60
CA GLY A 17 4.98 -4.15 -4.21
C GLY A 17 4.69 -3.00 -3.26
N PHE A 18 4.07 -3.32 -2.13
CA PHE A 18 3.73 -2.36 -1.10
C PHE A 18 4.91 -2.17 -0.15
N THR A 19 5.29 -0.93 0.09
CA THR A 19 6.39 -0.60 1.01
C THR A 19 5.94 0.46 2.00
N VAL A 20 6.11 0.19 3.30
CA VAL A 20 5.82 1.15 4.36
C VAL A 20 7.13 1.58 5.01
N CYS A 21 7.37 2.89 4.99
CA CYS A 21 8.53 3.50 5.60
C CYS A 21 8.14 4.42 6.74
N SER A 22 9.01 4.56 7.74
CA SER A 22 8.86 5.55 8.80
C SER A 22 8.88 6.97 8.20
N ASP A 23 8.05 7.85 8.73
CA ASP A 23 8.22 9.27 8.43
C ASP A 23 9.45 9.81 9.16
N SER A 24 10.26 10.63 8.48
CA SER A 24 11.45 11.24 9.10
C SER A 24 11.02 12.53 9.76
N GLU A 25 10.76 12.50 11.06
CA GLU A 25 10.19 13.65 11.78
C GLU A 25 11.10 14.88 11.83
N ASN A 26 12.39 14.81 11.44
CA ASN A 26 13.33 15.93 11.64
C ASN A 26 14.41 16.11 10.55
N GLY A 27 14.21 15.62 9.32
CA GLY A 27 15.13 15.84 8.19
C GLY A 27 16.54 15.22 8.30
N CYS A 28 16.90 14.68 9.47
CA CYS A 28 18.18 14.00 9.76
C CYS A 28 18.03 12.50 10.08
N ALA A 29 16.80 11.98 10.24
CA ALA A 29 16.58 10.56 10.53
C ALA A 29 16.47 9.76 9.22
N GLN A 30 17.23 8.66 9.12
CA GLN A 30 17.14 7.72 8.00
C GLN A 30 15.72 7.17 7.88
N VAL A 31 15.16 7.22 6.67
CA VAL A 31 13.89 6.56 6.33
C VAL A 31 14.06 5.07 6.56
N ARG A 32 13.35 4.50 7.55
CA ARG A 32 13.44 3.08 7.90
C ARG A 32 12.31 2.31 7.24
N LEU A 33 12.65 1.21 6.58
CA LEU A 33 11.67 0.22 6.13
C LEU A 33 10.99 -0.43 7.34
N LEU A 34 9.66 -0.30 7.42
CA LEU A 34 8.85 -0.87 8.49
C LEU A 34 8.17 -2.17 8.06
N TRP A 35 7.74 -2.24 6.80
CA TRP A 35 7.04 -3.40 6.27
C TRP A 35 7.05 -3.38 4.73
N GLN A 36 7.03 -4.56 4.13
CA GLN A 36 6.99 -4.72 2.68
C GLN A 36 6.25 -6.00 2.32
N GLU A 37 5.35 -5.97 1.34
CA GLU A 37 4.74 -7.16 0.75
C GLU A 37 4.57 -7.04 -0.77
N PRO A 38 4.75 -8.13 -1.52
CA PRO A 38 4.60 -8.14 -2.96
C PRO A 38 3.12 -8.03 -3.36
N PHE A 39 2.88 -7.60 -4.59
CA PHE A 39 1.52 -7.47 -5.15
C PHE A 39 0.76 -8.81 -5.19
N GLU A 40 1.49 -9.91 -5.38
CA GLU A 40 0.96 -11.27 -5.52
C GLU A 40 0.28 -11.76 -4.25
N LYS A 41 0.61 -11.19 -3.09
CA LYS A 41 -0.06 -11.49 -1.82
C LYS A 41 -1.33 -10.68 -1.60
N LEU A 42 -1.59 -9.62 -2.36
CA LEU A 42 -2.81 -8.83 -2.20
C LEU A 42 -4.02 -9.63 -2.66
N ARG A 43 -4.96 -9.87 -1.74
CA ARG A 43 -6.25 -10.49 -2.04
C ARG A 43 -7.28 -9.45 -2.45
N SER A 44 -7.38 -8.36 -1.71
CA SER A 44 -8.31 -7.27 -2.01
C SER A 44 -7.85 -5.93 -1.46
N SER A 45 -8.33 -4.85 -2.07
CA SER A 45 -8.12 -3.47 -1.62
C SER A 45 -9.45 -2.74 -1.60
N SER A 46 -9.72 -1.96 -0.55
CA SER A 46 -10.95 -1.18 -0.42
C SER A 46 -10.71 0.13 0.33
N ASP A 47 -11.53 1.13 0.03
CA ASP A 47 -11.59 2.39 0.77
C ASP A 47 -12.99 2.66 1.34
N ASP A 48 -13.07 3.50 2.37
CA ASP A 48 -14.32 4.03 2.94
C ASP A 48 -14.79 5.34 2.26
N ASN A 49 -14.11 5.78 1.20
CA ASN A 49 -14.24 7.08 0.53
C ASN A 49 -13.90 8.32 1.38
N ASP A 50 -13.44 8.17 2.62
CA ASP A 50 -13.15 9.29 3.52
C ASP A 50 -11.68 9.34 3.94
N HIS A 51 -11.18 8.30 4.61
CA HIS A 51 -9.81 8.31 5.15
C HIS A 51 -9.20 6.91 5.36
N LEU A 52 -9.99 5.83 5.34
CA LEU A 52 -9.52 4.49 5.59
C LEU A 52 -9.23 3.75 4.28
N LEU A 53 -7.99 3.25 4.15
CA LEU A 53 -7.59 2.25 3.18
C LEU A 53 -7.44 0.90 3.90
N MET A 54 -8.09 -0.13 3.39
CA MET A 54 -7.88 -1.51 3.82
C MET A 54 -7.23 -2.32 2.70
N LEU A 55 -6.18 -3.07 3.06
CA LEU A 55 -5.50 -4.01 2.18
C LEU A 55 -5.55 -5.40 2.82
N ASP A 56 -6.26 -6.34 2.20
CA ASP A 56 -6.33 -7.73 2.64
C ASP A 56 -5.26 -8.53 1.90
N PHE A 57 -4.37 -9.18 2.66
CA PHE A 57 -3.29 -10.01 2.15
C PHE A 57 -3.52 -11.48 2.47
N HIS A 58 -3.04 -12.36 1.59
CA HIS A 58 -2.89 -13.77 1.90
C HIS A 58 -1.75 -13.97 2.92
N GLY A 59 -2.03 -14.67 4.02
CA GLY A 59 -1.01 -15.00 5.02
C GLY A 59 -1.43 -14.62 6.44
N GLU A 60 -0.44 -14.43 7.31
CA GLU A 60 -0.63 -14.03 8.70
C GLU A 60 -0.89 -12.53 8.85
N GLU A 61 -0.58 -11.74 7.82
CA GLU A 61 -0.72 -10.28 7.78
C GLU A 61 -2.21 -9.87 7.81
N GLY A 62 -3.06 -10.66 7.17
CA GLY A 62 -4.51 -10.43 7.10
C GLY A 62 -4.86 -9.05 6.54
N VAL A 63 -5.78 -8.35 7.22
CA VAL A 63 -6.25 -7.02 6.81
C VAL A 63 -5.42 -5.93 7.47
N MET A 64 -4.72 -5.14 6.66
CA MET A 64 -3.99 -3.96 7.08
C MET A 64 -4.83 -2.70 6.88
N GLN A 65 -4.75 -1.78 7.84
CA GLN A 65 -5.50 -0.53 7.85
C GLN A 65 -4.58 0.67 7.84
N PHE A 66 -4.78 1.56 6.88
CA PHE A 66 -4.03 2.81 6.73
C PHE A 66 -5.00 3.99 6.77
N TYR A 67 -4.69 4.96 7.62
CA TYR A 67 -5.50 6.17 7.79
C TYR A 67 -4.82 7.33 7.06
N PHE A 68 -5.49 7.92 6.09
CA PHE A 68 -5.02 9.05 5.30
C PHE A 68 -5.62 10.35 5.83
N ASP A 69 -4.98 11.48 5.51
CA ASP A 69 -5.53 12.81 5.84
C ASP A 69 -6.65 13.24 4.86
N THR A 70 -6.79 12.50 3.75
CA THR A 70 -7.81 12.69 2.71
C THR A 70 -8.23 11.34 2.14
N SER A 71 -9.31 11.32 1.35
CA SER A 71 -9.84 10.10 0.72
C SER A 71 -8.74 9.28 0.02
N PRO A 72 -8.57 7.98 0.33
CA PRO A 72 -7.55 7.14 -0.29
C PRO A 72 -7.99 6.61 -1.67
N LYS A 73 -9.16 7.02 -2.17
CA LYS A 73 -9.68 6.62 -3.49
C LYS A 73 -8.69 6.83 -4.64
N PRO A 74 -7.94 7.95 -4.75
CA PRO A 74 -6.91 8.08 -5.78
C PRO A 74 -5.81 7.03 -5.64
N PHE A 75 -5.41 6.67 -4.42
CA PHE A 75 -4.40 5.62 -4.20
C PHE A 75 -4.88 4.25 -4.69
N VAL A 76 -6.12 3.88 -4.35
CA VAL A 76 -6.76 2.64 -4.81
C VAL A 76 -6.85 2.59 -6.33
N PHE A 77 -7.21 3.71 -6.99
CA PHE A 77 -7.22 3.81 -8.44
C PHE A 77 -5.84 3.54 -9.07
N HIS A 78 -4.79 4.16 -8.52
CA HIS A 78 -3.42 3.91 -9.00
C HIS A 78 -3.01 2.45 -8.81
N LEU A 79 -3.30 1.87 -7.64
CA LEU A 79 -3.02 0.46 -7.36
C LEU A 79 -3.66 -0.46 -8.42
N HIS A 80 -4.94 -0.27 -8.74
CA HIS A 80 -5.60 -1.07 -9.78
C HIS A 80 -4.99 -0.87 -11.17
N ALA A 81 -4.56 0.35 -11.51
CA ALA A 81 -3.87 0.62 -12.76
C ALA A 81 -2.51 -0.11 -12.82
N PHE A 82 -1.75 -0.11 -11.73
CA PHE A 82 -0.50 -0.86 -11.60
C PHE A 82 -0.72 -2.36 -11.76
N LEU A 83 -1.69 -2.93 -11.04
CA LEU A 83 -1.99 -4.36 -11.08
C LEU A 83 -2.46 -4.80 -12.47
N SER A 84 -3.31 -4.01 -13.12
CA SER A 84 -3.77 -4.29 -14.49
C SER A 84 -2.61 -4.29 -15.49
N THR A 85 -1.71 -3.31 -15.38
CA THR A 85 -0.50 -3.23 -16.22
C THR A 85 0.43 -4.41 -15.97
N LYS A 86 0.65 -4.78 -14.71
CA LYS A 86 1.50 -5.91 -14.33
C LYS A 86 0.91 -7.23 -14.83
N ALA A 87 -0.39 -7.44 -14.69
CA ALA A 87 -1.08 -8.63 -15.19
C ALA A 87 -1.03 -8.75 -16.72
N ALA A 88 -1.17 -7.65 -17.45
CA ALA A 88 -1.03 -7.63 -18.91
C ALA A 88 0.38 -8.07 -19.36
N ARG A 89 1.42 -7.62 -18.65
CA ARG A 89 2.81 -7.99 -18.96
C ARG A 89 3.16 -9.42 -18.57
N SER A 90 2.58 -9.96 -17.50
CA SER A 90 2.75 -11.35 -17.09
C SER A 90 1.95 -12.34 -17.94
N GLY A 91 1.19 -11.87 -18.94
CA GLY A 91 0.38 -12.72 -19.84
C GLY A 91 -0.80 -13.40 -19.16
N LEU A 92 -1.21 -12.94 -17.96
CA LEU A 92 -2.30 -13.52 -17.18
C LEU A 92 -3.69 -12.97 -17.57
N ILE A 93 -3.72 -11.90 -18.36
CA ILE A 93 -4.96 -11.41 -18.97
C ILE A 93 -5.08 -12.07 -20.34
N ARG A 94 -5.98 -13.05 -20.44
CA ARG A 94 -6.47 -13.63 -21.71
C ARG A 94 -7.94 -13.28 -21.90
#